data_AF-A0A227J2A8-F1
#
_entry.id   AF-A0A227J2A8-F1
#
_cell.length_a   1.000
_cell.length_b   1.000
_cell.length_c   1.000
_cell.angle_alpha   90.00
_cell.angle_beta   90.00
_cell.angle_gamma   90.00
#
_symmetry.space_group_name_H-M   'P 1'
#
loop_
_entity.id
_entity.type
_entity.pdbx_description
1 polymer ?
#
loop_
_entity_poly.entity_id
_entity_poly.type
_entity_poly.pdbx_seq_one_letter_code
_entity_poly.pdbx_strand_id
1 'polypeptide(L)'
;QPSEAGMAIPEGSMWNQILNVGVVAFTLMIPILAGYIAYAIADRPALAPGLIGGWIANNGSFYGADAGTGFIGAIIAGLLVGYFVKWITSINYHKFIQP
;
A
#
# COMPACT_ATOMS: atom_id res chain seq x y z
N GLN A 1 -0.69 0.56 -34.73
CA GLN A 1 -1.70 1.26 -35.56
C GLN A 1 -2.28 2.37 -34.69
N PRO A 2 -2.53 3.58 -35.21
CA PRO A 2 -3.14 4.64 -34.41
C PRO A 2 -4.52 4.18 -33.92
N SER A 3 -4.78 4.25 -32.62
CA SER A 3 -6.12 4.07 -32.07
C SER A 3 -6.80 5.45 -31.99
N GLU A 4 -8.11 5.49 -31.80
CA GLU A 4 -8.87 6.74 -31.64
C GLU A 4 -8.39 7.61 -30.46
N ALA A 5 -7.61 7.04 -29.52
CA ALA A 5 -7.00 7.73 -28.39
C ALA A 5 -5.53 8.17 -28.64
N GLY A 6 -4.97 7.94 -29.83
CA GLY A 6 -3.60 8.29 -30.20
C GLY A 6 -2.72 7.07 -30.50
N MET A 7 -1.39 7.29 -30.50
CA MET A 7 -0.42 6.21 -30.72
C MET A 7 -0.41 5.25 -29.54
N ALA A 8 -1.11 4.12 -29.67
CA ALA A 8 -1.07 3.04 -28.70
C ALA A 8 0.29 2.33 -28.73
N ILE A 9 0.84 2.06 -27.54
CA ILE A 9 2.06 1.29 -27.39
C ILE A 9 1.79 -0.16 -27.81
N PRO A 10 2.54 -0.73 -28.76
CA PRO A 10 2.31 -2.10 -29.21
C PRO A 10 2.50 -3.11 -28.08
N GLU A 11 1.57 -4.05 -27.94
CA GLU A 11 1.70 -5.17 -27.00
C GLU A 11 2.97 -5.99 -27.29
N GLY A 12 3.66 -6.43 -26.23
CA GLY A 12 4.93 -7.15 -26.34
C GLY A 12 6.17 -6.30 -26.67
N SER A 13 6.01 -5.00 -26.99
CA SER A 13 7.15 -4.10 -27.22
C SER A 13 7.89 -3.73 -25.93
N MET A 14 9.14 -3.28 -26.04
CA MET A 14 9.91 -2.71 -24.92
C MET A 14 9.14 -1.56 -24.23
N TRP A 15 8.46 -0.71 -25.01
CA TRP A 15 7.66 0.39 -24.49
C TRP A 15 6.48 -0.09 -23.64
N ASN A 16 5.91 -1.27 -23.96
CA ASN A 16 4.83 -1.85 -23.16
C ASN A 16 5.33 -2.28 -21.77
N GLN A 17 6.57 -2.76 -21.68
CA GLN A 17 7.19 -3.07 -20.39
C GLN A 17 7.38 -1.81 -19.54
N ILE A 18 7.82 -0.71 -20.15
CA ILE A 18 7.97 0.59 -19.48
C ILE A 18 6.61 1.10 -18.98
N LEU A 19 5.56 1.01 -19.81
CA LEU A 19 4.20 1.36 -19.41
C LEU A 19 3.74 0.55 -18.20
N ASN A 20 3.96 -0.77 -18.22
CA ASN A 20 3.58 -1.66 -17.13
C ASN A 20 4.27 -1.31 -15.81
N VAL A 21 5.54 -0.90 -15.84
CA VAL A 21 6.24 -0.39 -14.64
C VAL A 21 5.53 0.84 -14.08
N GLY A 22 5.11 1.77 -14.93
CA GLY A 22 4.33 2.94 -14.53
C GLY A 22 2.99 2.57 -13.89
N VAL A 23 2.26 1.63 -14.50
CA VAL A 23 0.98 1.12 -13.95
C VAL A 23 1.18 0.50 -12.55
N VAL A 24 2.24 -0.29 -12.38
CA VAL A 24 2.59 -0.88 -11.07
C VAL A 24 2.96 0.21 -10.07
N ALA A 25 3.72 1.23 -10.47
CA ALA A 25 4.08 2.34 -9.59
C ALA A 25 2.84 3.08 -9.05
N PHE A 26 1.84 3.34 -9.90
CA PHE A 26 0.57 3.94 -9.46
C PHE A 26 -0.22 3.02 -8.52
N THR A 27 -0.18 1.72 -8.74
CA THR A 27 -0.85 0.74 -7.87
C THR A 27 -0.20 0.67 -6.49
N LEU A 28 1.13 0.79 -6.42
CA LEU A 28 1.90 0.77 -5.17
C LEU A 28 1.84 2.08 -4.38
N MET A 29 1.40 3.17 -4.98
CA MET A 29 1.31 4.49 -4.33
C MET A 29 0.48 4.46 -3.03
N ILE A 30 -0.68 3.80 -3.04
CA ILE A 30 -1.56 3.69 -1.87
C ILE A 30 -0.95 2.84 -0.74
N PRO A 31 -0.45 1.62 -1.01
CA PRO A 31 0.33 0.85 -0.03
C PRO A 31 1.47 1.66 0.58
N ILE A 32 2.32 2.27 -0.26
CA ILE A 32 3.51 3.03 0.18
C ILE A 32 3.10 4.18 1.10
N LEU A 33 2.08 4.95 0.73
CA LEU A 33 1.55 6.03 1.56
C LEU A 33 1.15 5.52 2.95
N ALA A 34 0.33 4.47 3.02
CA ALA A 34 -0.13 3.89 4.29
C ALA A 34 1.04 3.36 5.14
N GLY A 35 2.00 2.68 4.49
CA GLY A 35 3.21 2.16 5.12
C GLY A 35 4.05 3.24 5.77
N TYR A 36 4.28 4.35 5.07
CA TYR A 36 5.09 5.46 5.61
C TYR A 36 4.34 6.31 6.65
N ILE A 37 3.00 6.40 6.58
CA ILE A 37 2.20 6.97 7.67
C ILE A 37 2.35 6.12 8.94
N ALA A 38 2.25 4.80 8.82
CA ALA A 38 2.42 3.89 9.95
C ALA A 38 3.85 3.95 10.51
N TYR A 39 4.85 3.97 9.63
CA TYR A 39 6.27 4.14 9.98
C TYR A 39 6.52 5.44 10.77
N ALA A 40 5.89 6.55 10.38
CA ALA A 40 6.04 7.81 11.09
C ALA A 40 5.53 7.77 12.55
N ILE A 41 4.70 6.78 12.91
CA ILE A 41 4.13 6.62 14.26
C ILE A 41 4.93 5.62 15.11
N ALA A 42 5.39 4.53 14.51
CA ALA A 42 5.92 3.36 15.22
C ALA A 42 7.20 2.76 14.59
N ASP A 43 7.90 3.53 13.76
CA ASP A 43 9.18 3.17 13.13
C ASP A 43 9.10 1.91 12.25
N ARG A 44 10.24 1.23 12.07
CA ARG A 44 10.42 0.07 11.19
C ARG A 44 9.40 -1.06 11.40
N PRO A 45 9.02 -1.44 12.65
CA PRO A 45 8.05 -2.50 12.88
C PRO A 45 6.69 -2.25 12.20
N ALA A 46 6.30 -0.99 12.01
CA ALA A 46 5.00 -0.63 11.46
C ALA A 46 4.96 -0.57 9.93
N LEU A 47 6.11 -0.60 9.26
CA LEU A 47 6.19 -0.42 7.81
C LEU A 47 5.47 -1.55 7.04
N ALA A 48 5.84 -2.80 7.30
CA ALA A 48 5.24 -3.96 6.63
C ALA A 48 3.71 -4.08 6.86
N PRO A 49 3.20 -4.03 8.11
CA PRO A 49 1.75 -4.07 8.32
C PRO A 49 1.04 -2.84 7.73
N GLY A 50 1.68 -1.67 7.70
CA GLY A 50 1.10 -0.46 7.10
C GLY A 50 0.95 -0.58 5.58
N LEU A 51 1.96 -1.16 4.90
CA LEU A 51 1.89 -1.48 3.46
C LEU A 51 0.74 -2.44 3.15
N ILE A 52 0.58 -3.50 3.96
CA ILE A 52 -0.50 -4.48 3.81
C ILE A 52 -1.87 -3.81 4.03
N GLY A 53 -2.01 -3.00 5.08
CA GLY A 53 -3.23 -2.24 5.34
C GLY A 53 -3.61 -1.29 4.20
N GLY A 54 -2.63 -0.59 3.62
CA GLY A 54 -2.84 0.24 2.43
C GLY A 54 -3.21 -0.56 1.20
N TRP A 55 -2.60 -1.73 0.97
CA TRP A 55 -2.99 -2.62 -0.12
C TRP A 55 -4.45 -3.08 0.03
N ILE A 56 -4.86 -3.50 1.23
CA ILE A 56 -6.25 -3.86 1.51
C ILE A 56 -7.18 -2.68 1.19
N ALA A 57 -6.85 -1.46 1.64
CA ALA A 57 -7.64 -0.25 1.35
C ALA A 57 -7.84 0.02 -0.16
N ASN A 58 -6.87 -0.37 -0.99
CA ASN A 58 -6.97 -0.23 -2.45
C ASN A 58 -7.78 -1.37 -3.12
N ASN A 59 -8.03 -2.48 -2.43
CA ASN A 59 -8.69 -3.66 -2.97
C ASN A 59 -10.08 -3.86 -2.35
N GLY A 60 -11.11 -3.23 -2.94
CA GLY A 60 -12.51 -3.29 -2.47
C GLY A 60 -13.06 -4.70 -2.28
N SER A 61 -12.64 -5.63 -3.14
CA SER A 61 -13.02 -7.06 -3.07
C SER A 61 -12.64 -7.72 -1.74
N PHE A 62 -11.63 -7.21 -1.04
CA PHE A 62 -11.19 -7.75 0.25
C PHE A 62 -12.23 -7.57 1.37
N TYR A 63 -13.05 -6.52 1.29
CA TYR A 63 -14.07 -6.19 2.30
C TYR A 63 -15.48 -6.06 1.71
N GLY A 64 -15.72 -6.69 0.54
CA GLY A 64 -17.04 -6.80 -0.06
C GLY A 64 -17.56 -5.51 -0.71
N ALA A 65 -16.68 -4.62 -1.14
CA ALA A 65 -17.03 -3.39 -1.84
C ALA A 65 -16.65 -3.46 -3.33
N ASP A 66 -17.46 -2.81 -4.17
CA ASP A 66 -17.19 -2.71 -5.62
C ASP A 66 -15.94 -1.88 -5.94
N ALA A 67 -15.49 -1.02 -5.00
CA ALA A 67 -14.35 -0.15 -5.17
C ALA A 67 -13.45 -0.09 -3.93
N GLY A 68 -12.15 0.10 -4.19
CA GLY A 68 -11.16 0.46 -3.18
C GLY A 68 -11.49 1.81 -2.54
N THR A 69 -11.23 1.95 -1.24
CA THR A 69 -11.31 3.23 -0.51
C THR A 69 -10.21 4.23 -0.91
N GLY A 70 -9.20 3.77 -1.65
CA GLY A 70 -8.17 4.62 -2.24
C GLY A 70 -7.32 5.34 -1.18
N PHE A 71 -6.99 6.61 -1.45
CA PHE A 71 -6.16 7.44 -0.58
C PHE A 71 -6.71 7.65 0.83
N ILE A 72 -8.03 7.83 0.96
CA ILE A 72 -8.65 8.06 2.28
C ILE A 72 -8.50 6.81 3.14
N GLY A 73 -8.75 5.64 2.57
CA GLY A 73 -8.52 4.37 3.25
C GLY A 73 -7.06 4.14 3.59
N ALA A 74 -6.13 4.55 2.71
CA ALA A 74 -4.69 4.48 2.98
C ALA A 74 -4.30 5.29 4.23
N ILE A 75 -4.83 6.50 4.38
CA ILE A 75 -4.58 7.37 5.54
C ILE A 75 -5.13 6.71 6.80
N ILE A 76 -6.40 6.27 6.77
CA ILE A 76 -7.04 5.63 7.92
C ILE A 76 -6.29 4.35 8.31
N ALA A 77 -5.99 3.48 7.35
CA ALA A 77 -5.24 2.24 7.58
C ALA A 77 -3.84 2.51 8.14
N GLY A 78 -3.11 3.48 7.57
CA GLY A 78 -1.78 3.86 8.04
C GLY A 78 -1.79 4.36 9.49
N LEU A 79 -2.77 5.20 9.85
CA LEU A 79 -2.93 5.68 11.22
C LEU A 79 -3.30 4.54 12.18
N LEU A 80 -4.29 3.72 11.83
CA LEU A 80 -4.74 2.59 12.65
C LEU A 80 -3.60 1.60 12.92
N VAL A 81 -2.89 1.18 11.87
CA VAL A 81 -1.75 0.28 12.00
C VAL A 81 -0.61 0.93 12.80
N GLY A 82 -0.29 2.19 12.53
CA GLY A 82 0.77 2.91 13.24
C GLY A 82 0.53 2.93 14.75
N TYR A 83 -0.67 3.32 15.19
CA TYR A 83 -1.01 3.33 16.61
C TYR A 83 -1.11 1.92 17.21
N PHE A 84 -1.61 0.95 16.46
CA PHE A 84 -1.69 -0.44 16.91
C PHE A 84 -0.31 -1.05 17.14
N VAL A 85 0.63 -0.86 16.21
CA VAL A 85 2.00 -1.35 16.34
C VAL A 85 2.73 -0.63 17.47
N LYS A 86 2.54 0.69 17.61
CA LYS A 86 3.08 1.46 18.76
C LYS A 86 2.60 0.90 20.09
N TRP A 87 1.33 0.52 20.17
CA TRP A 87 0.76 -0.07 21.37
C TRP A 87 1.43 -1.41 21.69
N ILE A 88 1.58 -2.30 20.71
CA ILE A 88 2.28 -3.59 20.86
C ILE A 88 3.71 -3.35 21.36
N THR A 89 4.50 -2.51 20.68
CA THR A 89 5.91 -2.30 21.04
C THR A 89 6.11 -1.60 22.38
N SER A 90 5.09 -0.93 22.89
CA SER A 90 5.14 -0.27 24.21
C SER A 90 4.92 -1.22 25.40
N ILE A 91 4.52 -2.48 25.16
CA ILE A 91 4.28 -3.45 26.23
C ILE A 91 5.61 -3.98 26.78
N ASN A 92 5.71 -4.09 28.11
CA ASN A 92 6.84 -4.74 28.77
C ASN A 92 6.78 -6.26 28.59
N TYR A 93 7.41 -6.75 27.52
CA TYR A 93 7.52 -8.18 27.26
C TYR A 93 8.53 -8.86 28.18
N HIS A 94 8.18 -10.06 28.64
CA HIS A 94 9.09 -10.91 29.40
C HIS A 94 10.30 -11.31 28.54
N LYS A 95 11.47 -11.48 29.16
CA LYS A 95 12.78 -11.59 28.48
C LYS A 95 12.88 -12.71 27.42
N PHE A 96 12.01 -13.72 27.50
CA PHE A 96 11.95 -14.85 26.55
C PHE A 96 11.16 -14.56 25.26
N ILE A 97 10.37 -13.49 25.24
CA ILE A 97 9.46 -13.13 24.13
C ILE A 97 9.71 -11.69 23.64
N GLN A 98 10.82 -11.09 24.04
CA GLN A 98 11.25 -9.81 23.48
C GLN A 98 11.64 -10.04 22.01
N PRO A 99 11.04 -9.29 21.07
CA PRO A 99 11.33 -9.39 19.64
C PRO A 99 12.73 -8.87 19.29
#